data_AF-A0A0F9JHR0-F1
#
_entry.id   AF-A0A0F9JHR0-F1
#
_cell.length_a   1.000
_cell.length_b   1.000
_cell.length_c   1.000
_cell.angle_alpha   90.00
_cell.angle_beta   90.00
_cell.angle_gamma   90.00
#
_symmetry.space_group_name_H-M   'P 1'
#
loop_
_entity.id
_entity.type
_entity.pdbx_description
1 polymer ?
#
loop_
_entity_poly.entity_id
_entity_poly.type
_entity_poly.pdbx_seq_one_letter_code
_entity_poly.pdbx_strand_id
1 'polypeptide(L)'
;MPEASRSELVANRRQELLEKGFRAGIVGKAMDWACGSAEGMANYISKLGGSDGAVDELALQFLPRYLQDAEKWIKSFVGEPEDQ
;
A
#
# COMPACT_ATOMS: atom_id res chain seq x y z
N MET A 1 18.60 -6.72 -9.49
CA MET A 1 17.76 -7.50 -8.56
C MET A 1 16.38 -7.59 -9.19
N PRO A 2 15.67 -8.73 -9.16
CA PRO A 2 14.29 -8.78 -9.64
C PRO A 2 13.44 -7.78 -8.83
N GLU A 3 12.62 -6.97 -9.52
CA GLU A 3 11.66 -6.10 -8.84
C GLU A 3 10.59 -6.96 -8.18
N ALA A 4 10.28 -6.67 -6.90
CA ALA A 4 9.25 -7.40 -6.18
C ALA A 4 7.88 -7.15 -6.82
N SER A 5 7.12 -8.22 -7.01
CA SER A 5 5.75 -8.12 -7.52
C SER A 5 4.85 -7.37 -6.53
N ARG A 6 3.74 -6.80 -7.04
CA ARG A 6 2.69 -6.19 -6.21
C ARG A 6 2.27 -7.10 -5.06
N SER A 7 2.06 -8.38 -5.38
CA SER A 7 1.62 -9.41 -4.45
C SER A 7 2.60 -9.57 -3.29
N GLU A 8 3.90 -9.62 -3.59
CA GLU A 8 4.96 -9.78 -2.60
C GLU A 8 5.07 -8.53 -1.70
N LEU A 9 5.02 -7.34 -2.28
CA LEU A 9 5.06 -6.08 -1.52
C LEU A 9 3.91 -5.98 -0.51
N VAL A 10 2.69 -6.29 -0.96
CA VAL A 10 1.48 -6.26 -0.11
C VAL A 10 1.54 -7.36 0.95
N ALA A 11 1.94 -8.58 0.58
CA ALA A 11 2.02 -9.70 1.51
C ALA A 11 3.05 -9.42 2.62
N ASN A 12 4.24 -8.96 2.26
CA ASN A 12 5.30 -8.61 3.21
C ASN A 12 4.83 -7.52 4.18
N ARG A 13 4.26 -6.43 3.65
CA ARG A 13 3.80 -5.33 4.51
C ARG A 13 2.64 -5.75 5.42
N ARG A 14 1.71 -6.56 4.91
CA ARG A 14 0.62 -7.13 5.71
C ARG A 14 1.16 -7.95 6.87
N GLN A 15 2.14 -8.81 6.60
CA GLN A 15 2.77 -9.63 7.63
C GLN A 15 3.46 -8.76 8.70
N GLU A 16 4.26 -7.78 8.29
CA GLU A 16 4.93 -6.86 9.23
C GLU A 16 3.93 -6.16 10.16
N LEU A 17 2.79 -5.68 9.64
CA LEU A 17 1.78 -4.99 10.44
C LEU A 17 1.04 -5.94 11.40
N LEU A 18 0.81 -7.19 10.99
CA LEU A 18 0.25 -8.22 11.87
C LEU A 18 1.23 -8.57 13.00
N GLU A 19 2.53 -8.72 12.69
CA GLU A 19 3.59 -8.99 13.66
C GLU A 19 3.76 -7.84 14.67
N LYS A 20 3.50 -6.59 14.24
CA LYS A 20 3.42 -5.43 15.14
C LYS A 20 2.21 -5.44 16.08
N GLY A 21 1.26 -6.36 15.91
CA GLY A 21 0.07 -6.48 16.76
C GLY A 21 -1.18 -5.77 16.24
N PHE A 22 -1.16 -5.22 15.01
CA PHE A 22 -2.39 -4.66 14.44
C PHE A 22 -3.39 -5.76 14.07
N ARG A 23 -4.68 -5.52 14.33
CA ARG A 23 -5.76 -6.47 14.04
C ARG A 23 -5.89 -6.71 12.53
N ALA A 24 -6.04 -7.97 12.11
CA ALA A 24 -6.09 -8.34 10.70
C ALA A 24 -7.16 -7.59 9.88
N GLY A 25 -8.29 -7.26 10.49
CA GLY A 25 -9.36 -6.49 9.82
C GLY A 25 -8.94 -5.09 9.39
N ILE A 26 -8.23 -4.35 10.24
CA ILE A 26 -7.77 -2.98 9.88
C ILE A 26 -6.55 -3.04 8.97
N VAL A 27 -5.67 -4.03 9.15
CA VAL A 27 -4.52 -4.25 8.26
C VAL A 27 -4.99 -4.53 6.83
N GLY A 28 -5.99 -5.41 6.64
CA GLY A 28 -6.55 -5.70 5.31
C GLY A 28 -7.07 -4.44 4.62
N LYS A 29 -7.89 -3.65 5.32
CA LYS A 29 -8.41 -2.37 4.81
C LYS A 29 -7.30 -1.38 4.44
N ALA A 30 -6.22 -1.34 5.22
CA ALA A 30 -5.09 -0.46 4.96
C ALA A 30 -4.30 -0.88 3.71
N MET A 31 -4.18 -2.18 3.44
CA MET A 31 -3.56 -2.69 2.21
C MET A 31 -4.40 -2.37 0.97
N ASP A 32 -5.73 -2.54 1.07
CA ASP A 32 -6.66 -2.16 0.00
C ASP A 32 -6.58 -0.66 -0.29
N TRP A 33 -6.57 0.17 0.76
CA TRP A 33 -6.38 1.62 0.66
C TRP A 33 -5.05 1.98 -0.02
N ALA A 34 -3.94 1.35 0.37
CA ALA A 34 -2.64 1.62 -0.20
C ALA A 34 -2.59 1.27 -1.70
N CYS A 35 -3.16 0.13 -2.06
CA CYS A 35 -3.29 -0.31 -3.46
C CYS A 35 -4.12 0.67 -4.29
N GLY A 36 -5.33 1.00 -3.83
CA GLY A 36 -6.21 1.93 -4.55
C GLY A 36 -5.63 3.33 -4.66
N SER A 37 -4.87 3.78 -3.66
CA SER A 37 -4.18 5.08 -3.71
C SER A 37 -3.07 5.10 -4.75
N ALA A 38 -2.28 4.02 -4.85
CA ALA A 38 -1.24 3.88 -5.85
C ALA A 38 -1.82 3.83 -7.27
N GLU A 39 -2.88 3.05 -7.48
CA GLU A 39 -3.62 2.98 -8.76
C GLU A 39 -4.23 4.33 -9.12
N GLY A 40 -4.85 5.03 -8.16
CA GLY A 40 -5.43 6.36 -8.37
C GLY A 40 -4.38 7.37 -8.81
N MET A 41 -3.20 7.35 -8.19
CA MET A 41 -2.08 8.23 -8.55
C MET A 41 -1.52 7.90 -9.94
N ALA A 42 -1.35 6.62 -10.25
CA ALA A 42 -0.90 6.18 -11.57
C ALA A 42 -1.86 6.60 -12.68
N ASN A 43 -3.16 6.43 -12.45
CA ASN A 43 -4.21 6.89 -13.37
C ASN A 43 -4.19 8.42 -13.55
N TYR A 44 -4.00 9.17 -12.45
CA TYR A 44 -3.92 10.63 -12.51
C TYR A 44 -2.74 11.10 -13.36
N ILE A 45 -1.55 10.54 -13.13
CA ILE A 45 -0.33 10.92 -13.86
C ILE A 45 -0.38 10.47 -15.32
N SER A 46 -0.87 9.27 -15.61
CA SER A 46 -1.04 8.79 -16.99
C SER A 46 -1.93 9.74 -17.80
N LYS A 47 -3.03 10.25 -17.21
CA LYS A 47 -3.91 11.25 -17.85
C LYS A 47 -3.25 12.60 -18.09
N LEU A 48 -2.33 13.03 -17.22
CA LEU A 48 -1.60 14.29 -17.38
C LEU A 48 -0.47 14.19 -18.41
N GLY A 49 0.21 13.04 -18.46
CA GLY A 49 1.39 12.81 -19.30
C GLY A 49 1.09 12.29 -20.71
N GLY A 50 -0.20 12.10 -21.07
CA GLY A 50 -0.60 11.55 -22.38
C GLY A 50 -0.05 10.14 -22.64
N SER A 51 0.38 9.43 -21.60
CA SER A 51 1.06 8.15 -21.69
C SER A 51 0.03 7.04 -21.48
N ASP A 52 -0.50 6.52 -22.58
CA ASP A 52 -1.41 5.38 -22.58
C ASP A 52 -0.61 4.09 -22.31
N GLY A 53 -0.95 3.37 -21.24
CA GLY A 53 -0.58 1.95 -21.11
C GLY A 53 0.39 1.56 -20.00
N ALA A 54 1.04 2.49 -19.28
CA ALA A 54 1.99 2.15 -18.20
C ALA A 54 1.41 2.30 -16.78
N VAL A 55 0.07 2.29 -16.62
CA VAL A 55 -0.59 2.54 -15.33
C VAL A 55 -0.17 1.52 -14.27
N ASP A 56 -0.03 0.25 -14.63
CA ASP A 56 0.34 -0.81 -13.68
C ASP A 56 1.80 -0.66 -13.21
N GLU A 57 2.72 -0.32 -14.11
CA GLU A 57 4.12 -0.03 -13.77
C GLU A 57 4.24 1.21 -12.89
N LEU A 58 3.49 2.27 -13.21
CA LEU A 58 3.42 3.48 -12.39
C LEU A 58 2.83 3.19 -11.01
N ALA A 59 1.78 2.36 -10.92
CA ALA A 59 1.18 1.98 -9.65
C ALA A 59 2.18 1.22 -8.77
N LEU A 60 2.97 0.32 -9.37
CA LEU A 60 4.06 -0.39 -8.67
C LEU A 60 5.13 0.58 -8.12
N GLN A 61 5.43 1.67 -8.85
CA GLN A 61 6.36 2.69 -8.37
C GLN A 61 5.81 3.49 -7.17
N PHE A 62 4.50 3.74 -7.11
CA PHE A 62 3.88 4.48 -6.00
C PHE A 62 3.58 3.61 -4.78
N LEU A 63 3.29 2.33 -4.99
CA LEU A 63 2.81 1.41 -3.97
C LEU A 63 3.68 1.34 -2.71
N PRO A 64 5.03 1.25 -2.76
CA PRO A 64 5.87 1.18 -1.57
C PRO A 64 5.63 2.34 -0.59
N ARG A 65 5.41 3.55 -1.11
CA ARG A 65 5.16 4.71 -0.25
C ARG A 65 3.81 4.61 0.45
N TYR A 66 2.76 4.24 -0.27
CA TYR A 66 1.44 4.06 0.32
C TYR A 66 1.39 2.89 1.32
N LEU A 67 2.16 1.82 1.08
CA LEU A 67 2.32 0.72 2.05
C LEU A 67 3.00 1.16 3.35
N GLN A 68 3.95 2.09 3.30
CA GLN A 68 4.52 2.70 4.50
C GLN A 68 3.48 3.58 5.22
N ASP A 69 2.79 4.43 4.47
CA ASP A 69 1.78 5.34 5.02
C ASP A 69 0.54 4.59 5.55
N ALA A 70 0.31 3.34 5.15
CA ALA A 70 -0.74 2.47 5.68
C ALA A 70 -0.65 2.28 7.19
N GLU A 71 0.56 2.28 7.77
CA GLU A 71 0.72 2.21 9.23
C GLU A 71 0.23 3.47 9.93
N LYS A 72 0.56 4.65 9.38
CA LYS A 72 0.05 5.93 9.91
C LYS A 72 -1.47 5.99 9.78
N TRP A 73 -1.99 5.50 8.66
CA TRP A 73 -3.43 5.39 8.43
C TRP A 73 -4.08 4.50 9.49
N ILE A 74 -3.58 3.28 9.73
CA ILE A 74 -4.09 2.39 10.79
C ILE A 74 -4.06 3.11 12.15
N LYS A 75 -2.92 3.70 12.52
CA LYS A 75 -2.74 4.40 13.80
C LYS A 75 -3.73 5.55 14.00
N SER A 76 -4.15 6.23 12.92
CA SER A 76 -5.15 7.30 13.02
C SER A 76 -6.55 6.81 13.41
N PHE A 77 -6.88 5.53 13.20
CA PHE A 77 -8.17 4.95 13.55
C PHE A 77 -8.14 4.18 14.87
N VAL A 78 -7.05 3.44 15.13
CA VAL A 78 -7.00 2.48 16.25
C VAL A 78 -5.91 2.79 17.27
N GLY A 79 -5.09 3.83 17.05
CA GLY A 79 -3.94 4.13 17.90
C GLY A 79 -2.74 3.22 17.66
N GLU A 80 -1.81 3.22 18.62
CA GLU A 80 -0.68 2.28 18.62
C GLU A 80 -1.19 0.84 18.86
N PRO A 81 -0.51 -0.18 18.33
CA PRO A 81 -0.86 -1.56 18.64
C PRO A 81 -0.70 -1.78 20.15
N GLU A 82 -1.66 -2.47 20.76
CA GLU A 82 -1.54 -2.87 22.16
C GLU A 82 -0.31 -3.78 22.28
N ASP A 83 0.65 -3.41 23.15
CA ASP A 83 1.81 -4.26 23.46
C ASP A 83 1.28 -5.65 23.86
N GLN A 84 1.65 -6.68 23.09
CA GLN A 84 1.27 -8.07 23.37
C GLN A 84 1.97 -8.60 24.62
#